data_AF-A0A8T3NE46-F1
#
_entry.id   AF-A0A8T3NE46-F1
#
_cell.length_a   1.000
_cell.length_b   1.000
_cell.length_c   1.000
_cell.angle_alpha   90.00
_cell.angle_beta   90.00
_cell.angle_gamma   90.00
#
_symmetry.space_group_name_H-M   'P 1'
#
loop_
_entity.id
_entity.type
_entity.pdbx_description
1 polymer ?
#
loop_
_entity_poly.entity_id
_entity_poly.type
_entity_poly.pdbx_seq_one_letter_code
_entity_poly.pdbx_strand_id
1 'polypeptide(L)'
;MARLLDAAEAAGDRLAGLWAMLAHTGARVGELLGLGWDDVSWDRTAITIRRSLEPESGPEPSFDTPKTARGRRVVTLGADAIDALRRHRARQNAERLRRGEAYCDFGLVFATSNGTPLGERNVIRAFKAALKRAELRDTIRIHDVRHYHITTAAHSGVSVKALSTRVGHASVAFTLDRYAHALEGGDRDVADAVELAIRTAREQTGRLRAAAPQG
;
A
#
# COMPACT_ATOMS: atom_id res chain seq x y z
N MET A 1 -11.32 2.92 -6.04
CA MET A 1 -10.10 3.72 -5.75
C MET A 1 -9.66 4.59 -6.91
N ALA A 2 -9.73 4.14 -8.17
CA ALA A 2 -9.41 4.96 -9.35
C ALA A 2 -9.99 6.39 -9.28
N ARG A 3 -11.32 6.53 -9.13
CA ARG A 3 -11.99 7.84 -8.95
C ARG A 3 -11.35 8.76 -7.89
N LEU A 4 -10.92 8.23 -6.75
CA LEU A 4 -10.27 9.03 -5.71
C LEU A 4 -8.91 9.54 -6.18
N LEU A 5 -8.12 8.68 -6.81
CA LEU A 5 -6.77 9.01 -7.29
C LEU A 5 -6.86 10.01 -8.45
N ASP A 6 -7.72 9.75 -9.43
CA ASP A 6 -7.92 10.62 -10.59
C ASP A 6 -8.39 12.02 -10.17
N ALA A 7 -9.38 12.11 -9.27
CA ALA A 7 -9.88 13.39 -8.78
C ALA A 7 -8.84 14.14 -7.91
N ALA A 8 -7.99 13.42 -7.17
CA ALA A 8 -6.90 14.03 -6.42
C ALA A 8 -5.82 14.59 -7.35
N GLU A 9 -5.44 13.85 -8.39
CA GLU A 9 -4.45 14.30 -9.38
C GLU A 9 -4.95 15.47 -10.22
N ALA A 10 -6.17 15.38 -10.76
CA ALA A 10 -6.78 16.43 -11.57
C ALA A 10 -6.92 17.77 -10.83
N ALA A 11 -7.22 17.71 -9.53
CA ALA A 11 -7.33 18.89 -8.68
C ALA A 11 -5.98 19.42 -8.19
N GLY A 12 -4.87 18.79 -8.56
CA GLY A 12 -3.55 19.14 -8.07
C GLY A 12 -3.43 19.00 -6.56
N ASP A 13 -4.09 18.02 -5.95
CA ASP A 13 -4.07 17.79 -4.50
C ASP A 13 -2.65 17.56 -3.99
N ARG A 14 -2.25 18.29 -2.96
CA ARG A 14 -0.91 18.16 -2.36
C ARG A 14 -0.69 16.78 -1.73
N LEU A 15 -1.76 16.08 -1.34
CA LEU A 15 -1.71 14.75 -0.75
C LEU A 15 -2.05 13.62 -1.75
N ALA A 16 -2.14 13.90 -3.05
CA ALA A 16 -2.41 12.87 -4.07
C ALA A 16 -1.43 11.67 -3.97
N GLY A 17 -0.13 11.93 -3.77
CA GLY A 17 0.86 10.89 -3.57
C GLY A 17 0.61 10.03 -2.34
N LEU A 18 0.09 10.59 -1.25
CA LEU A 18 -0.26 9.84 -0.04
C LEU A 18 -1.44 8.91 -0.29
N TRP A 19 -2.47 9.37 -1.00
CA TRP A 19 -3.63 8.56 -1.36
C TRP A 19 -3.24 7.39 -2.26
N ALA A 20 -2.40 7.64 -3.26
CA ALA A 20 -1.86 6.59 -4.11
C ALA A 20 -1.07 5.56 -3.29
N MET A 21 -0.17 6.01 -2.41
CA MET A 21 0.63 5.11 -1.59
C MET A 21 -0.23 4.27 -0.63
N LEU A 22 -1.26 4.84 0.00
CA LEU A 22 -2.22 4.07 0.80
C LEU A 22 -2.89 2.95 -0.02
N ALA A 23 -3.36 3.28 -1.22
CA ALA A 23 -4.05 2.34 -2.10
C ALA A 23 -3.13 1.22 -2.63
N HIS A 24 -1.90 1.55 -3.03
CA HIS A 24 -0.98 0.59 -3.65
C HIS A 24 -0.19 -0.26 -2.65
N THR A 25 0.04 0.22 -1.43
CA THR A 25 0.86 -0.50 -0.44
C THR A 25 0.05 -1.22 0.63
N GLY A 26 -1.17 -0.75 0.88
CA GLY A 26 -1.94 -1.17 2.05
C GLY A 26 -1.28 -0.79 3.38
N ALA A 27 -0.28 0.10 3.40
CA ALA A 27 0.36 0.56 4.63
C ALA A 27 -0.63 1.30 5.55
N ARG A 28 -0.36 1.31 6.85
CA ARG A 28 -1.09 2.16 7.79
C ARG A 28 -0.73 3.62 7.53
N VAL A 29 -1.65 4.55 7.80
CA VAL A 29 -1.38 5.98 7.60
C VAL A 29 -0.14 6.43 8.38
N GLY A 30 -0.02 6.07 9.66
CA GLY A 30 1.15 6.41 10.48
C GLY A 30 2.48 5.87 9.93
N GLU A 31 2.48 4.69 9.30
CA GLU A 31 3.68 4.12 8.64
C GLU A 31 4.12 4.99 7.45
N LEU A 32 3.17 5.50 6.66
CA LEU A 32 3.48 6.39 5.54
C LEU A 32 3.85 7.80 6.02
N LEU A 33 3.21 8.31 7.07
CA LEU A 33 3.60 9.59 7.68
C LEU A 33 4.98 9.53 8.33
N GLY A 34 5.44 8.34 8.72
CA GLY A 34 6.81 8.08 9.17
C GLY A 34 7.81 7.78 8.05
N LEU A 35 7.40 7.68 6.79
CA LEU A 35 8.29 7.28 5.71
C LEU A 35 9.27 8.41 5.35
N GLY A 36 10.57 8.12 5.35
CA GLY A 36 11.62 9.04 4.89
C GLY A 36 12.01 8.80 3.42
N TRP A 37 12.60 9.80 2.77
CA TRP A 37 13.10 9.63 1.40
C TRP A 37 14.20 8.57 1.28
N ASP A 38 15.01 8.38 2.32
CA ASP A 38 16.03 7.33 2.40
C ASP A 38 15.44 5.91 2.52
N ASP A 39 14.13 5.82 2.78
CA ASP A 39 13.41 4.54 2.79
C ASP A 39 12.95 4.11 1.39
N VAL A 40 13.08 4.99 0.38
CA VAL A 40 12.63 4.76 -1.00
C VAL A 40 13.80 4.25 -1.85
N SER A 41 13.66 3.04 -2.36
CA SER A 41 14.59 2.42 -3.31
C SER A 41 14.01 2.52 -4.72
N TRP A 42 14.58 3.39 -5.53
CA TRP A 42 14.15 3.64 -6.92
C TRP A 42 14.58 2.51 -7.86
N ASP A 43 15.74 1.91 -7.59
CA ASP A 43 16.31 0.77 -8.30
C ASP A 43 15.49 -0.51 -8.11
N ARG A 44 15.10 -0.81 -6.86
CA ARG A 44 14.27 -1.99 -6.54
C ARG A 44 12.77 -1.71 -6.60
N THR A 45 12.38 -0.49 -6.97
CA THR A 45 11.00 -0.01 -6.98
C THR A 45 10.25 -0.42 -5.71
N ALA A 46 10.77 -0.02 -4.55
CA ALA A 46 10.27 -0.47 -3.25
C ALA A 46 10.43 0.59 -2.17
N ILE A 47 9.64 0.46 -1.10
CA ILE A 47 9.80 1.24 0.14
C ILE A 47 10.12 0.33 1.31
N THR A 48 10.86 0.86 2.29
CA THR A 48 11.14 0.18 3.55
C THR A 48 10.32 0.83 4.67
N ILE A 49 9.29 0.13 5.14
CA ILE A 49 8.52 0.57 6.30
C ILE A 49 9.27 0.11 7.54
N ARG A 50 9.78 1.04 8.34
CA ARG A 50 10.57 0.74 9.56
C ARG A 50 10.23 1.59 10.80
N ARG A 51 9.30 2.53 10.66
CA ARG A 51 8.82 3.43 11.72
C ARG A 51 7.39 3.88 11.41
N SER A 52 6.69 4.35 12.43
CA SER A 52 5.38 4.99 12.32
C SER A 52 5.42 6.32 13.03
N LEU A 53 4.84 7.38 12.46
CA LEU A 53 4.67 8.64 13.18
C LEU A 53 3.65 8.45 14.30
N GLU A 54 3.94 8.95 15.50
CA GLU A 54 3.01 8.88 16.63
C GLU A 54 1.91 9.95 16.50
N PRO A 55 0.63 9.62 16.76
CA PRO A 55 -0.50 10.53 16.56
C PRO A 55 -0.44 11.85 17.34
N GLU A 56 0.28 11.86 18.47
CA GLU A 56 0.43 13.02 19.37
C GLU A 56 1.81 13.67 19.28
N SER A 57 2.54 13.44 18.18
CA SER A 57 3.78 14.17 17.91
C SER A 57 3.53 15.68 17.96
N GLY A 58 4.30 16.38 18.80
CA GLY A 58 4.33 17.84 18.86
C GLY A 58 5.00 18.45 17.62
N PRO A 59 5.61 19.64 17.74
CA PRO A 59 6.40 20.25 16.66
C PRO A 59 7.56 19.36 16.19
N GLU A 60 8.13 18.59 17.13
CA GLU A 60 9.12 17.55 16.84
C GLU A 60 8.42 16.20 16.62
N PRO A 61 8.68 15.50 15.50
CA PRO A 61 8.10 14.19 15.25
C PRO A 61 8.60 13.17 16.26
N SER A 62 7.67 12.48 16.93
CA SER A 62 7.97 11.24 17.63
C SER A 62 7.66 10.06 16.70
N PHE A 63 8.58 9.11 16.62
CA PHE A 63 8.42 7.93 15.79
C PHE A 63 8.43 6.69 16.66
N ASP A 64 7.34 5.92 16.58
CA ASP A 64 7.33 4.57 17.12
C ASP A 64 8.10 3.65 16.16
N THR A 65 9.06 2.90 16.70
CA THR A 65 9.76 1.88 15.94
C THR A 65 9.12 0.53 16.22
N PRO A 66 8.83 -0.29 15.20
CA PRO A 66 8.16 -1.55 15.45
C PRO A 66 9.00 -2.42 16.40
N LYS A 67 8.39 -2.83 17.51
CA LYS A 67 9.00 -3.67 18.55
C LYS A 67 9.46 -5.06 18.05
N THR A 68 9.17 -5.41 16.80
CA THR A 68 9.48 -6.72 16.21
C THR A 68 10.00 -6.60 14.77
N ALA A 69 10.82 -7.55 14.36
CA ALA A 69 11.38 -7.64 13.01
C ALA A 69 10.32 -7.65 11.90
N ARG A 70 9.10 -8.18 12.15
CA ARG A 70 7.99 -8.22 11.16
C ARG A 70 7.37 -6.86 10.87
N GLY A 71 7.49 -5.90 11.78
CA GLY A 71 7.04 -4.54 11.54
C GLY A 71 7.95 -3.76 10.59
N ARG A 72 9.23 -4.18 10.50
CA ARG A 72 10.18 -3.69 9.49
C ARG A 72 10.06 -4.54 8.23
N ARG A 73 9.60 -3.95 7.13
CA ARG A 73 9.32 -4.69 5.90
C ARG A 73 9.58 -3.88 4.66
N VAL A 74 9.97 -4.58 3.60
CA VAL A 74 10.08 -4.03 2.25
C VAL A 74 8.76 -4.26 1.52
N VAL A 75 8.24 -3.21 0.90
CA VAL A 75 7.01 -3.24 0.11
C VAL A 75 7.35 -2.84 -1.33
N THR A 76 7.27 -3.81 -2.25
CA THR A 76 7.44 -3.56 -3.68
C THR A 76 6.27 -2.75 -4.23
N LEU A 77 6.60 -1.82 -5.12
CA LEU A 77 5.71 -0.87 -5.77
C LEU A 77 5.56 -1.18 -7.25
N GLY A 78 4.34 -1.04 -7.77
CA GLY A 78 4.09 -1.01 -9.21
C GLY A 78 4.47 0.33 -9.83
N ALA A 79 4.48 0.40 -11.16
CA ALA A 79 4.85 1.60 -11.91
C ALA A 79 4.06 2.85 -11.48
N ASP A 80 2.73 2.74 -11.39
CA ASP A 80 1.86 3.87 -11.00
C ASP A 80 2.21 4.44 -9.61
N ALA A 81 2.56 3.57 -8.66
CA ALA A 81 2.94 3.99 -7.31
C ALA A 81 4.31 4.71 -7.31
N ILE A 82 5.25 4.24 -8.13
CA ILE A 82 6.54 4.89 -8.31
C ILE A 82 6.37 6.27 -8.98
N ASP A 83 5.52 6.36 -9.99
CA ASP A 83 5.26 7.63 -10.68
C ASP A 83 4.52 8.62 -9.78
N ALA A 84 3.58 8.16 -8.96
CA ALA A 84 2.97 8.97 -7.92
C ALA A 84 4.02 9.51 -6.92
N LEU A 85 4.97 8.69 -6.48
CA LEU A 85 6.07 9.14 -5.62
C LEU A 85 7.00 10.15 -6.32
N ARG A 86 7.30 9.96 -7.61
CA ARG A 86 8.11 10.92 -8.39
C ARG A 86 7.41 12.28 -8.50
N ARG A 87 6.13 12.29 -8.86
CA ARG A 87 5.31 13.52 -8.92
C ARG A 87 5.27 14.23 -7.56
N HIS A 88 5.10 13.44 -6.49
CA HIS A 88 5.10 13.96 -5.13
C HIS A 88 6.46 14.58 -4.75
N ARG A 89 7.58 13.90 -5.05
CA ARG A 89 8.94 14.41 -4.81
C ARG A 89 9.21 15.71 -5.54
N ALA A 90 8.81 15.79 -6.81
CA ALA A 90 8.97 17.00 -7.61
C ALA A 90 8.23 18.20 -7.00
N ARG A 91 6.97 17.98 -6.55
CA ARG A 91 6.19 19.01 -5.86
C ARG A 91 6.86 19.45 -4.55
N GLN A 92 7.28 18.51 -3.71
CA GLN A 92 7.92 18.82 -2.43
C GLN A 92 9.24 19.57 -2.63
N ASN A 93 10.04 19.21 -3.65
CA ASN A 93 11.27 19.93 -4.00
C ASN A 93 10.98 21.38 -4.42
N ALA A 94 9.90 21.62 -5.17
CA ALA A 94 9.47 22.97 -5.53
C ALA A 94 9.01 23.78 -4.30
N GLU A 95 8.33 23.16 -3.34
CA GLU A 95 7.97 23.78 -2.06
C GLU A 95 9.23 24.13 -1.23
N ARG A 96 10.18 23.20 -1.14
CA ARG A 96 11.48 23.41 -0.48
C ARG A 96 12.26 24.56 -1.11
N LEU A 97 12.35 24.62 -2.43
CA LEU A 97 13.01 25.72 -3.13
C LEU A 97 12.34 27.06 -2.87
N ARG A 98 11.00 27.11 -2.89
CA ARG A 98 10.24 28.33 -2.61
C ARG A 98 10.40 28.82 -1.17
N ARG A 99 10.53 27.90 -0.21
CA ARG A 99 10.67 28.21 1.22
C ARG A 99 12.11 28.52 1.62
N GLY A 100 13.10 28.02 0.89
CA GLY A 100 14.51 28.20 1.21
C GLY A 100 14.83 27.72 2.62
N GLU A 101 15.52 28.56 3.39
CA GLU A 101 15.93 28.28 4.77
C GLU A 101 14.75 28.11 5.75
N ALA A 102 13.55 28.61 5.42
CA ALA A 102 12.36 28.43 6.24
C ALA A 102 11.72 27.04 6.09
N TYR A 103 12.27 26.16 5.24
CA TYR A 103 11.80 24.78 5.13
C TYR A 103 12.40 23.91 6.23
N CYS A 104 11.56 23.39 7.13
CA CYS A 104 11.99 22.50 8.20
C CYS A 104 12.14 21.06 7.67
N ASP A 105 13.32 20.70 7.17
CA ASP A 105 13.55 19.39 6.53
C ASP A 105 13.76 18.25 7.55
N PHE A 106 12.74 17.41 7.73
CA PHE A 106 12.83 16.17 8.50
C PHE A 106 13.10 14.93 7.62
N GLY A 107 13.40 15.11 6.33
CA GLY A 107 13.63 14.02 5.37
C GLY A 107 12.39 13.18 5.07
N LEU A 108 11.19 13.64 5.45
CA LEU A 108 9.93 12.92 5.29
C LEU A 108 9.42 12.96 3.85
N VAL A 109 8.90 11.83 3.38
CA VAL A 109 8.19 11.75 2.08
C VAL A 109 6.92 12.59 2.14
N PHE A 110 6.10 12.43 3.18
CA PHE A 110 4.85 13.15 3.33
C PHE A 110 4.93 14.18 4.45
N ALA A 111 5.34 15.40 4.10
CA ALA A 111 5.44 16.53 5.00
C ALA A 111 4.37 17.61 4.70
N THR A 112 4.26 18.62 5.56
CA THR A 112 3.56 19.87 5.26
C THR A 112 4.33 20.68 4.19
N SER A 113 3.72 21.76 3.68
CA SER A 113 4.41 22.68 2.76
C SER A 113 5.56 23.47 3.40
N ASN A 114 5.74 23.34 4.72
CA ASN A 114 6.86 23.89 5.47
C ASN A 114 7.89 22.82 5.87
N GLY A 115 7.70 21.55 5.45
CA GLY A 115 8.60 20.44 5.75
C GLY A 115 8.34 19.72 7.08
N THR A 116 7.48 20.27 7.93
CA THR A 116 7.12 19.65 9.21
C THR A 116 6.26 18.38 9.03
N PRO A 117 6.19 17.48 10.03
CA PRO A 117 5.34 16.30 9.98
C PRO A 117 3.86 16.61 9.78
N LEU A 118 3.14 15.75 9.07
CA LEU A 118 1.69 15.85 8.93
C LEU A 118 0.98 15.25 10.14
N GLY A 119 0.13 16.03 10.80
CA GLY A 119 -0.75 15.51 11.86
C GLY A 119 -1.86 14.62 11.29
N GLU A 120 -2.07 13.44 11.88
CA GLU A 120 -3.04 12.45 11.40
C GLU A 120 -4.47 13.03 11.30
N ARG A 121 -4.90 13.85 12.26
CA ARG A 121 -6.20 14.55 12.23
C ARG A 121 -6.37 15.42 10.98
N ASN A 122 -5.31 16.11 10.56
CA ASN A 122 -5.33 16.95 9.37
C ASN A 122 -5.37 16.09 8.10
N VAL A 123 -4.67 14.96 8.08
CA VAL A 123 -4.72 13.98 7.00
C VAL A 123 -6.13 13.40 6.85
N ILE A 124 -6.78 13.00 7.96
CA ILE A 124 -8.15 12.50 7.94
C ILE A 124 -9.12 13.55 7.38
N ARG A 125 -8.99 14.82 7.80
CA ARG A 125 -9.80 15.93 7.27
C ARG A 125 -9.57 16.12 5.76
N ALA A 126 -8.32 16.12 5.32
CA ALA A 126 -7.98 16.23 3.90
C ALA A 126 -8.51 15.04 3.08
N PHE A 127 -8.48 13.84 3.64
CA PHE A 127 -9.05 12.64 3.03
C PHE A 127 -10.57 12.79 2.80
N LYS A 128 -11.32 13.29 3.79
CA LYS A 128 -12.76 13.57 3.62
C LYS A 128 -13.02 14.61 2.52
N ALA A 129 -12.19 15.65 2.42
CA ALA A 129 -12.28 16.61 1.33
C ALA A 129 -11.98 15.98 -0.04
N ALA A 130 -10.99 15.08 -0.12
CA ALA A 130 -10.70 14.33 -1.34
C ALA A 130 -11.84 13.38 -1.75
N LEU A 131 -12.46 12.68 -0.80
CA LEU A 131 -13.65 11.85 -1.06
C LEU A 131 -14.81 12.69 -1.62
N LYS A 132 -15.11 13.84 -1.02
CA LYS A 132 -16.14 14.75 -1.51
C LYS A 132 -15.86 15.21 -2.94
N ARG A 133 -14.60 15.55 -3.24
CA ARG A 133 -14.16 15.95 -4.60
C ARG A 133 -14.30 14.83 -5.62
N ALA A 134 -14.09 13.59 -5.18
CA ALA A 134 -14.24 12.39 -6.01
C ALA A 134 -15.69 11.87 -6.07
N GLU A 135 -16.65 12.61 -5.49
CA GLU A 135 -18.06 12.21 -5.39
C GLU A 135 -18.26 10.83 -4.74
N LEU A 136 -17.42 10.53 -3.74
CA LEU A 136 -17.48 9.29 -2.98
C LEU A 136 -18.17 9.50 -1.64
N ARG A 137 -18.77 8.43 -1.12
CA ARG A 137 -19.42 8.42 0.20
C ARG A 137 -18.47 8.90 1.28
N ASP A 138 -18.91 9.85 2.07
CA ASP A 138 -18.17 10.41 3.20
C ASP A 138 -18.01 9.42 4.36
N THR A 139 -18.77 8.33 4.38
CA THR A 139 -18.65 7.23 5.35
C THR A 139 -17.34 6.44 5.20
N ILE A 140 -16.70 6.49 4.02
CA ILE A 140 -15.42 5.82 3.77
C ILE A 140 -14.34 6.42 4.68
N ARG A 141 -13.67 5.56 5.46
CA ARG A 141 -12.62 5.94 6.41
C ARG A 141 -11.26 5.67 5.79
N ILE A 142 -10.23 6.36 6.26
CA ILE A 142 -8.87 6.20 5.72
C ILE A 142 -8.34 4.76 5.86
N HIS A 143 -8.74 4.05 6.93
CA HIS A 143 -8.38 2.64 7.12
C HIS A 143 -9.11 1.69 6.16
N ASP A 144 -10.24 2.11 5.58
CA ASP A 144 -10.96 1.30 4.60
C ASP A 144 -10.15 1.19 3.29
N VAL A 145 -9.23 2.14 3.02
CA VAL A 145 -8.32 2.06 1.87
C VAL A 145 -7.39 0.84 1.99
N ARG A 146 -6.85 0.61 3.19
CA ARG A 146 -6.06 -0.59 3.48
C ARG A 146 -6.91 -1.86 3.41
N HIS A 147 -8.14 -1.81 3.92
CA HIS A 147 -9.06 -2.92 3.82
C HIS A 147 -9.32 -3.28 2.35
N TYR A 148 -9.61 -2.27 1.51
CA TYR A 148 -9.77 -2.41 0.06
C TYR A 148 -8.55 -3.01 -0.63
N HIS A 149 -7.33 -2.58 -0.26
CA HIS A 149 -6.09 -3.17 -0.80
C HIS A 149 -6.01 -4.68 -0.54
N ILE A 150 -6.27 -5.07 0.71
CA ILE A 150 -6.16 -6.47 1.13
C ILE A 150 -7.26 -7.32 0.49
N THR A 151 -8.51 -6.86 0.51
CA THR A 151 -9.62 -7.61 -0.10
C THR A 151 -9.42 -7.72 -1.60
N THR A 152 -9.05 -6.66 -2.31
CA THR A 152 -8.82 -6.71 -3.77
C THR A 152 -7.74 -7.71 -4.14
N ALA A 153 -6.62 -7.71 -3.41
CA ALA A 153 -5.53 -8.64 -3.67
C ALA A 153 -5.89 -10.09 -3.31
N ALA A 154 -6.67 -10.31 -2.26
CA ALA A 154 -7.20 -11.63 -1.89
C ALA A 154 -8.10 -12.20 -3.00
N HIS A 155 -9.07 -11.40 -3.50
CA HIS A 155 -9.93 -11.78 -4.63
C HIS A 155 -9.14 -12.04 -5.92
N SER A 156 -7.95 -11.47 -6.06
CA SER A 156 -7.05 -11.71 -7.20
C SER A 156 -6.19 -12.98 -7.05
N GLY A 157 -6.46 -13.81 -6.05
CA GLY A 157 -5.76 -15.07 -5.80
C GLY A 157 -4.39 -14.93 -5.13
N VAL A 158 -4.04 -13.75 -4.61
CA VAL A 158 -2.77 -13.57 -3.89
C VAL A 158 -2.82 -14.33 -2.57
N SER A 159 -1.81 -15.15 -2.30
CA SER A 159 -1.78 -15.95 -1.07
C SER A 159 -1.90 -15.08 0.19
N VAL A 160 -2.71 -15.54 1.14
CA VAL A 160 -2.95 -14.83 2.40
C VAL A 160 -1.67 -14.62 3.20
N LYS A 161 -0.71 -15.54 3.09
CA LYS A 161 0.63 -15.42 3.70
C LYS A 161 1.41 -14.25 3.09
N ALA A 162 1.41 -14.11 1.76
CA ALA A 162 2.08 -13.00 1.09
C ALA A 162 1.42 -11.67 1.47
N LEU A 163 0.09 -11.61 1.53
CA LEU A 163 -0.65 -10.43 1.97
C LEU A 163 -0.33 -10.05 3.42
N SER A 164 -0.42 -11.01 4.33
CA SER A 164 -0.11 -10.83 5.75
C SER A 164 1.29 -10.26 5.97
N THR A 165 2.27 -10.78 5.21
CA THR A 165 3.66 -10.29 5.21
C THR A 165 3.75 -8.87 4.67
N ARG A 166 3.13 -8.59 3.51
CA ARG A 166 3.14 -7.27 2.85
C ARG A 166 2.57 -6.18 3.74
N VAL A 167 1.49 -6.46 4.45
CA VAL A 167 0.79 -5.45 5.25
C VAL A 167 1.26 -5.42 6.71
N GLY A 168 2.12 -6.35 7.12
CA GLY A 168 2.71 -6.39 8.47
C GLY A 168 1.70 -6.76 9.55
N HIS A 169 0.91 -7.81 9.34
CA HIS A 169 0.08 -8.38 10.41
C HIS A 169 0.93 -9.30 11.31
N ALA A 170 0.65 -9.30 12.61
CA ALA A 170 1.38 -10.10 13.59
C ALA A 170 1.23 -11.61 13.34
N SER A 171 0.07 -12.03 12.82
CA SER A 171 -0.19 -13.42 12.43
C SER A 171 -0.97 -13.50 11.11
N VAL A 172 -0.75 -14.60 10.38
CA VAL A 172 -1.56 -14.95 9.19
C VAL A 172 -3.00 -15.23 9.60
N ALA A 173 -3.21 -15.84 10.77
CA ALA A 173 -4.55 -16.09 11.35
C ALA A 173 -5.37 -14.80 11.49
N PHE A 174 -4.78 -13.69 11.94
CA PHE A 174 -5.47 -12.39 11.97
C PHE A 174 -5.89 -11.90 10.58
N THR A 175 -5.12 -12.26 9.54
CA THR A 175 -5.48 -11.92 8.15
C THR A 175 -6.58 -12.84 7.65
N LEU A 176 -6.51 -14.15 7.92
CA LEU A 176 -7.56 -15.08 7.56
C LEU A 176 -8.89 -14.69 8.22
N ASP A 177 -8.90 -14.46 9.54
CA ASP A 177 -10.09 -14.10 10.31
C ASP A 177 -10.71 -12.78 9.83
N ARG A 178 -9.88 -11.74 9.62
CA ARG A 178 -10.34 -10.41 9.21
C ARG A 178 -10.88 -10.36 7.77
N TYR A 179 -10.42 -11.26 6.90
CA TYR A 179 -10.66 -11.24 5.45
C TYR A 179 -11.28 -12.54 4.91
N ALA A 180 -11.78 -13.42 5.78
CA ALA A 180 -12.38 -14.70 5.40
C ALA A 180 -13.47 -14.55 4.34
N HIS A 181 -14.33 -13.53 4.49
CA HIS A 181 -15.39 -13.19 3.52
C HIS A 181 -14.88 -12.89 2.10
N ALA A 182 -13.64 -12.38 1.97
CA ALA A 182 -13.02 -12.07 0.68
C ALA A 182 -12.33 -13.30 0.05
N LEU A 183 -12.30 -14.42 0.78
CA LEU A 183 -11.68 -15.69 0.40
C LEU A 183 -12.74 -16.80 0.31
N GLU A 184 -14.03 -16.44 0.24
CA GLU A 184 -15.11 -17.41 0.18
C GLU A 184 -15.01 -18.23 -1.11
N GLY A 185 -14.76 -19.52 -0.92
CA GLY A 185 -14.92 -20.61 -1.88
C GLY A 185 -15.46 -21.80 -1.10
N GLY A 186 -16.42 -22.51 -1.68
CA GLY A 186 -17.02 -23.69 -1.06
C GLY A 186 -16.16 -24.93 -1.21
N ASP A 187 -16.51 -25.99 -0.47
CA ASP A 187 -15.91 -27.33 -0.64
C ASP A 187 -15.93 -27.81 -2.11
N ARG A 188 -16.98 -27.43 -2.85
CA ARG A 188 -17.10 -27.69 -4.29
C ARG A 188 -16.04 -26.99 -5.14
N ASP A 189 -15.73 -25.72 -4.84
CA ASP A 189 -14.70 -24.97 -5.57
C ASP A 189 -13.32 -25.59 -5.32
N VAL A 190 -13.10 -26.13 -4.11
CA VAL A 190 -11.88 -26.89 -3.77
C VAL A 190 -11.82 -28.19 -4.57
N ALA A 191 -12.91 -28.96 -4.60
CA ALA A 191 -12.98 -30.21 -5.36
C ALA A 191 -12.71 -29.97 -6.86
N ASP A 192 -13.36 -28.98 -7.46
CA ASP A 192 -13.23 -28.65 -8.87
C ASP A 192 -11.80 -28.18 -9.23
N ALA A 193 -11.19 -27.36 -8.36
CA ALA A 193 -9.80 -26.92 -8.54
C ALA A 193 -8.80 -28.08 -8.48
N VAL A 194 -9.00 -29.02 -7.55
CA VAL A 194 -8.16 -30.22 -7.43
C VAL A 194 -8.33 -31.13 -8.65
N GLU A 195 -9.57 -31.36 -9.11
CA GLU A 195 -9.83 -32.16 -10.30
C GLU A 195 -9.14 -31.55 -11.55
N LEU A 196 -9.29 -30.24 -11.75
CA LEU A 196 -8.66 -29.54 -12.87
C LEU A 196 -7.13 -29.67 -12.84
N ALA A 197 -6.51 -29.51 -11.67
CA ALA A 197 -5.07 -29.66 -11.51
C ALA A 197 -4.60 -31.09 -11.86
N ILE A 198 -5.32 -32.11 -11.40
CA ILE A 198 -5.02 -33.52 -11.71
C ILE A 198 -5.14 -33.78 -13.22
N ARG A 199 -6.20 -33.30 -13.86
CA ARG A 199 -6.41 -33.46 -15.32
C ARG A 199 -5.28 -32.80 -16.10
N THR A 200 -4.92 -31.57 -15.76
CA THR A 200 -3.84 -30.82 -16.40
C THR A 200 -2.50 -31.55 -16.28
N ALA A 201 -2.16 -32.06 -15.08
CA ALA A 201 -0.93 -32.82 -14.86
C ALA A 201 -0.88 -34.12 -15.67
N ARG A 202 -2.01 -34.84 -15.78
CA ARG A 202 -2.12 -36.05 -16.61
C ARG A 202 -1.90 -35.76 -18.08
N GLU A 203 -2.48 -34.68 -18.61
CA GLU A 203 -2.31 -34.26 -20.00
C GLU A 203 -0.86 -33.89 -20.30
N GLN A 204 -0.19 -33.14 -19.40
CA GLN A 204 1.23 -32.80 -19.54
C GLN A 204 2.12 -34.05 -19.54
N THR A 205 1.85 -35.00 -18.63
CA THR A 205 2.61 -36.27 -18.56
C THR A 205 2.39 -37.13 -19.80
N GLY A 206 1.16 -37.17 -20.33
CA GLY A 206 0.84 -37.86 -21.59
C GLY A 206 1.55 -37.25 -22.79
N ARG A 207 1.59 -35.91 -22.89
CA ARG A 207 2.34 -35.20 -23.95
C ARG A 207 3.85 -35.46 -23.87
N LEU A 208 4.43 -35.43 -22.67
CA LEU A 208 5.85 -35.72 -22.46
C LEU A 208 6.21 -37.16 -22.85
N ARG A 209 5.34 -38.13 -22.57
CA ARG A 209 5.53 -39.53 -22.99
C ARG A 209 5.38 -39.72 -24.50
N ALA A 210 4.44 -39.03 -25.14
CA ALA A 210 4.24 -39.10 -26.58
C ALA A 210 5.36 -38.39 -27.39
N ALA A 211 6.07 -37.44 -26.78
CA ALA A 211 7.19 -36.73 -27.38
C ALA A 211 8.55 -37.43 -27.20
N ALA A 212 8.62 -38.54 -26.47
CA ALA A 212 9.86 -39.32 -26.33
C ALA A 212 10.13 -40.12 -27.62
N PRO A 213 11.35 -40.03 -28.21
CA PRO A 213 11.66 -40.77 -29.42
C PRO A 213 11.59 -42.27 -29.15
N GLN A 214 10.89 -43.01 -30.01
CA GLN A 214 10.89 -44.46 -29.98
C GLN A 214 12.27 -44.93 -30.45
N GLY A 215 13.08 -45.40 -29.50
CA GLY A 215 14.37 -46.04 -29.75
C GLY A 215 14.20 -47.45 -30.28
#